data_AF-A0A433HYJ6-F1
#
_entry.id   AF-A0A433HYJ6-F1
#
_cell.length_a   1.000
_cell.length_b   1.000
_cell.length_c   1.000
_cell.angle_alpha   90.00
_cell.angle_beta   90.00
_cell.angle_gamma   90.00
#
_symmetry.space_group_name_H-M   'P 1'
#
loop_
_entity.id
_entity.type
_entity.pdbx_description
1 polymer ?
#
loop_
_entity_poly.entity_id
_entity_poly.type
_entity_poly.pdbx_seq_one_letter_code
_entity_poly.pdbx_strand_id
1 'polypeptide(L)'
;GAAHMDKAGLHIGAIAFIHRFGSSLNEHVHFHVCVVDGVFEEVEGEGDADATPRISSPGVIFHAATGIDAATVAPVQTTLQKRILRAFVARGLLENCDAKDMLGYKHSGFSVDAGVCIEAHDRAALERLLRYCARPPFSMERLRKEGSKLVYRCGKQRSEPTSDKRGAKVDELHLTPLELIDRIAALVPPPRTHRHRYFGVLAPNSPLRAAVTALATPAQAAPVLGASISTGECAPGVVPMSSALPSQSEPVLPKRAAHYLWAVLIARIYEVFPLLCPLCGGHMRIIAFITHSADIRHILDHIGADSEPPRISPARGPPLWDDCSDAQMDDGAQTEPADWDLAAQPAPDFEVDQRISW
;
A
#
# COMPACT_ATOMS: atom_id res chain seq x y z
N GLY A 1 -0.50 21.89 -23.37
CA GLY A 1 0.78 21.40 -23.91
C GLY A 1 0.56 20.32 -24.96
N ALA A 2 0.03 19.16 -24.57
CA ALA A 2 0.08 17.94 -25.39
C ALA A 2 -1.08 17.69 -26.39
N ALA A 3 -1.95 18.67 -26.65
CA ALA A 3 -3.15 18.45 -27.50
C ALA A 3 -2.82 18.09 -28.97
N HIS A 4 -1.60 18.40 -29.43
CA HIS A 4 -1.13 18.18 -30.81
C HIS A 4 -0.01 17.13 -30.92
N MET A 5 0.33 16.43 -29.83
CA MET A 5 1.43 15.47 -29.81
C MET A 5 0.97 14.07 -30.23
N ASP A 6 1.90 13.26 -30.73
CA ASP A 6 1.63 11.86 -31.03
C ASP A 6 1.29 11.10 -29.74
N LYS A 7 0.09 10.51 -29.70
CA LYS A 7 -0.42 9.77 -28.53
C LYS A 7 0.40 8.52 -28.24
N ALA A 8 1.19 8.03 -29.20
CA ALA A 8 2.03 6.85 -29.03
C ALA A 8 3.19 7.07 -28.03
N GLY A 9 3.72 8.28 -27.93
CA GLY A 9 4.83 8.63 -27.02
C GLY A 9 4.39 9.19 -25.66
N LEU A 10 3.09 9.24 -25.38
CA LEU A 10 2.53 9.80 -24.14
C LEU A 10 2.10 8.70 -23.19
N HIS A 11 2.64 8.73 -21.98
CA HIS A 11 2.42 7.72 -20.95
C HIS A 11 1.79 8.33 -19.70
N ILE A 12 0.75 7.66 -19.17
CA ILE A 12 0.15 8.03 -17.89
C ILE A 12 0.95 7.41 -16.72
N GLY A 13 0.78 7.96 -15.52
CA GLY A 13 1.18 7.29 -14.27
C GLY A 13 -0.06 7.07 -13.41
N ALA A 14 -0.35 5.84 -13.02
CA ALA A 14 -1.51 5.56 -12.16
C ALA A 14 -1.27 4.40 -11.19
N ILE A 15 -2.01 4.43 -10.08
CA ILE A 15 -2.07 3.38 -9.07
C ILE A 15 -3.55 3.03 -8.85
N ALA A 16 -3.94 1.79 -9.10
CA ALA A 16 -5.27 1.30 -8.77
C ALA A 16 -5.26 0.48 -7.48
N PHE A 17 -6.18 0.79 -6.59
CA PHE A 17 -6.47 0.12 -5.34
C PHE A 17 -7.77 -0.65 -5.51
N ILE A 18 -7.69 -1.97 -5.39
CA ILE A 18 -8.83 -2.86 -5.54
C ILE A 18 -9.43 -3.10 -4.15
N HIS A 19 -10.64 -2.60 -3.95
CA HIS A 19 -11.45 -2.90 -2.77
C HIS A 19 -12.49 -3.95 -3.11
N ARG A 20 -12.70 -4.87 -2.18
CA ARG A 20 -13.75 -5.90 -2.26
C ARG A 20 -14.83 -5.75 -1.18
N PHE A 21 -14.80 -4.65 -0.45
CA PHE A 21 -15.59 -4.47 0.77
C PHE A 21 -16.42 -3.17 0.73
N GLY A 22 -17.64 -3.25 1.24
CA GLY A 22 -18.46 -2.09 1.54
C GLY A 22 -18.29 -1.63 2.98
N SER A 23 -18.96 -0.52 3.34
CA SER A 23 -18.94 -0.01 4.72
C SER A 23 -19.66 -0.89 5.73
N SER A 24 -20.40 -1.90 5.25
CA SER A 24 -21.27 -2.79 6.03
C SER A 24 -20.78 -4.25 6.01
N LEU A 25 -19.46 -4.46 5.90
CA LEU A 25 -18.85 -5.81 5.83
C LEU A 25 -19.45 -6.71 4.73
N ASN A 26 -19.94 -6.10 3.65
CA ASN A 26 -20.50 -6.78 2.50
C ASN A 26 -19.50 -6.80 1.34
N GLU A 27 -19.61 -7.79 0.46
CA GLU A 27 -18.82 -7.79 -0.77
C GLU A 27 -19.23 -6.62 -1.66
N HIS A 28 -18.26 -5.78 -2.00
CA HIS A 28 -18.47 -4.62 -2.87
C HIS A 28 -17.18 -4.30 -3.61
N VAL A 29 -17.06 -4.85 -4.82
CA VAL A 29 -15.86 -4.68 -5.64
C VAL A 29 -15.86 -3.31 -6.30
N HIS A 30 -14.89 -2.47 -5.95
CA HIS A 30 -14.70 -1.16 -6.54
C HIS A 30 -13.23 -0.78 -6.58
N PHE A 31 -12.91 0.16 -7.47
CA PHE A 31 -11.55 0.62 -7.69
C PHE A 31 -11.42 2.06 -7.23
N HIS A 32 -10.41 2.35 -6.43
CA HIS A 32 -9.89 3.71 -6.33
C HIS A 32 -8.67 3.81 -7.21
N VAL A 33 -8.58 4.84 -8.05
CA VAL A 33 -7.45 5.03 -8.94
C VAL A 33 -6.88 6.40 -8.68
N CYS A 34 -5.61 6.44 -8.27
CA CYS A 34 -4.84 7.67 -8.20
C CYS A 34 -4.07 7.80 -9.51
N VAL A 35 -4.29 8.90 -10.23
CA VAL A 35 -3.64 9.17 -11.51
C VAL A 35 -2.82 10.45 -11.36
N VAL A 36 -1.63 10.48 -11.96
CA VAL A 36 -0.84 11.72 -12.05
C VAL A 36 -1.60 12.70 -12.94
N ASP A 37 -1.67 13.96 -12.52
CA ASP A 37 -2.42 15.01 -13.21
C ASP A 37 -1.68 15.54 -14.45
N GLY A 38 -1.48 14.65 -15.43
CA GLY A 38 -0.72 14.92 -16.64
C GLY A 38 -0.23 13.64 -17.32
N VAL A 39 0.59 13.84 -18.34
CA VAL A 39 1.22 12.75 -19.11
C VAL A 39 2.72 12.97 -19.21
N PHE A 40 3.44 11.88 -19.36
CA PHE A 40 4.88 11.85 -19.53
C PHE A 40 5.20 11.56 -21.00
N GLU A 41 6.00 12.42 -21.60
CA GLU A 41 6.56 12.20 -22.93
C GLU A 41 7.96 11.60 -22.79
N GLU A 42 8.21 10.51 -23.52
CA GLU A 42 9.56 9.97 -23.69
C GLU A 42 10.34 10.81 -24.70
N VAL A 43 11.53 11.26 -24.31
CA VAL A 43 12.44 12.06 -25.15
C VAL A 43 13.78 11.35 -25.21
N GLU A 44 14.42 11.37 -26.38
CA GLU A 44 15.78 10.87 -26.53
C GLU A 44 16.72 11.66 -25.59
N GLY A 45 17.41 10.96 -24.68
CA GLY A 45 18.30 11.60 -23.73
C GLY A 45 19.44 12.32 -24.45
N GLU A 46 19.80 13.53 -24.00
CA GLU A 46 21.01 14.23 -24.46
C GLU A 46 22.23 13.33 -24.20
N GLY A 47 22.75 12.73 -25.27
CA GLY A 47 24.00 12.01 -25.24
C GLY A 47 25.14 13.03 -25.16
N ASP A 48 25.94 12.94 -24.10
CA ASP A 48 27.25 13.61 -24.05
C ASP A 48 28.08 13.11 -25.23
N ALA A 49 28.50 14.01 -26.13
CA ALA A 49 29.10 13.66 -27.41
C ALA A 49 30.47 12.97 -27.30
N ASP A 50 31.02 12.84 -26.09
CA ASP A 50 32.36 12.32 -25.83
C ASP A 50 32.43 11.09 -24.89
N ALA A 51 31.29 10.44 -24.61
CA ALA A 51 31.27 9.21 -23.80
C ALA A 51 30.81 7.98 -24.60
N THR A 52 31.61 6.91 -24.54
CA THR A 52 31.32 5.54 -25.05
C THR A 52 29.86 5.11 -24.88
N PRO A 53 29.29 4.25 -25.77
CA PRO A 53 27.86 3.96 -25.84
C PRO A 53 27.38 3.20 -24.59
N ARG A 54 27.09 3.95 -23.54
CA ARG A 54 26.23 3.53 -22.44
C ARG A 54 24.82 3.90 -22.88
N ILE A 55 23.92 2.94 -22.82
CA ILE A 55 22.47 3.10 -23.07
C ILE A 55 22.03 4.44 -22.48
N SER A 56 21.72 5.41 -23.35
CA SER A 56 21.23 6.72 -22.94
C SER A 56 19.96 6.48 -22.12
N SER A 57 19.95 6.91 -20.85
CA SER A 57 18.73 6.84 -20.06
C SER A 57 17.67 7.69 -20.78
N PRO A 58 16.46 7.16 -21.04
CA PRO A 58 15.42 7.93 -21.71
C PRO A 58 15.11 9.18 -20.89
N GLY A 59 15.16 10.34 -21.54
CA GLY A 59 14.68 11.59 -20.98
C GLY A 59 13.16 11.54 -20.86
N VAL A 60 12.62 12.26 -19.89
CA VAL A 60 11.16 12.34 -19.71
C VAL A 60 10.75 13.78 -19.48
N ILE A 61 9.77 14.26 -20.24
CA ILE A 61 9.14 15.56 -20.04
C ILE A 61 7.73 15.36 -19.48
N PHE A 62 7.41 16.05 -18.39
CA PHE A 62 6.08 16.02 -17.80
C PHE A 62 5.20 17.14 -18.37
N HIS A 63 4.06 16.76 -18.93
CA HIS A 63 3.02 17.66 -19.42
C HIS A 63 1.85 17.66 -18.43
N ALA A 64 1.82 18.66 -17.56
CA ALA A 64 0.73 18.84 -16.60
C ALA A 64 -0.61 19.03 -17.33
N ALA A 65 -1.67 18.43 -16.81
CA ALA A 65 -3.02 18.69 -17.28
C ALA A 65 -3.46 20.07 -16.76
N THR A 66 -3.74 20.99 -17.69
CA THR A 66 -4.17 22.35 -17.35
C THR A 66 -5.51 22.64 -17.98
N GLY A 67 -6.37 23.38 -17.26
CA GLY A 67 -7.66 23.82 -17.75
C GLY A 67 -8.71 22.71 -17.91
N ILE A 68 -8.72 21.70 -17.03
CA ILE A 68 -9.80 20.71 -16.99
C ILE A 68 -11.06 21.38 -16.44
N ASP A 69 -12.02 21.65 -17.32
CA ASP A 69 -13.34 22.17 -16.96
C ASP A 69 -14.45 21.14 -17.23
N ALA A 70 -15.66 21.43 -16.75
CA ALA A 70 -16.82 20.56 -16.95
C ALA A 70 -17.13 20.32 -18.46
N ALA A 71 -16.85 21.31 -19.32
CA ALA A 71 -17.04 21.20 -20.75
C ALA A 71 -16.06 20.20 -21.40
N THR A 72 -14.82 20.11 -20.89
CA THR A 72 -13.80 19.16 -21.34
C THR A 72 -14.08 17.74 -20.83
N VAL A 73 -14.64 17.61 -19.63
CA VAL A 73 -14.95 16.30 -19.01
C VAL A 73 -16.16 15.61 -19.67
N ALA A 74 -17.20 16.35 -20.08
CA ALA A 74 -18.43 15.77 -20.61
C ALA A 74 -18.25 14.87 -21.86
N PRO A 75 -17.43 15.23 -22.87
CA PRO A 75 -17.12 14.35 -24.00
C PRO A 75 -16.37 13.08 -23.58
N VAL A 76 -15.48 13.18 -22.59
CA VAL A 76 -14.72 12.05 -22.06
C VAL A 76 -15.64 11.08 -21.33
N GLN A 77 -16.55 11.58 -20.49
CA GLN A 77 -17.57 10.77 -19.82
C GLN A 77 -18.45 10.02 -20.82
N THR A 78 -18.91 10.69 -21.87
CA THR A 78 -19.73 10.08 -22.92
C THR A 78 -18.96 8.99 -23.68
N THR A 79 -17.68 9.24 -23.98
CA THR A 79 -16.81 8.26 -24.65
C THR A 79 -16.57 7.05 -23.76
N LEU A 80 -16.32 7.27 -22.47
CA LEU A 80 -16.11 6.21 -21.48
C LEU A 80 -17.37 5.36 -21.31
N GLN A 81 -18.54 5.99 -21.15
CA GLN A 81 -19.84 5.32 -21.08
C GLN A 81 -20.05 4.40 -22.28
N LYS A 82 -19.87 4.91 -23.51
CA LYS A 82 -20.01 4.11 -24.73
C LYS A 82 -19.02 2.94 -24.78
N ARG A 83 -17.77 3.15 -24.37
CA ARG A 83 -16.75 2.09 -24.35
C ARG A 83 -17.08 1.00 -23.34
N ILE A 84 -17.53 1.36 -22.14
CA ILE A 84 -17.88 0.41 -21.08
C ILE A 84 -19.11 -0.41 -21.48
N LEU A 85 -20.17 0.25 -21.99
CA LEU A 85 -21.36 -0.47 -22.46
C LEU A 85 -21.04 -1.44 -23.61
N ARG A 86 -20.23 -1.02 -24.59
CA ARG A 86 -19.74 -1.92 -25.64
C ARG A 86 -18.95 -3.09 -25.08
N ALA A 87 -18.09 -2.83 -24.09
CA ALA A 87 -17.28 -3.84 -23.43
C ALA A 87 -18.13 -4.85 -22.64
N PHE A 88 -19.27 -4.45 -22.08
CA PHE A 88 -20.22 -5.33 -21.39
C PHE A 88 -21.01 -6.18 -22.36
N VAL A 89 -21.51 -5.59 -23.45
CA VAL A 89 -22.18 -6.33 -24.53
C VAL A 89 -21.23 -7.37 -25.14
N ALA A 90 -19.99 -6.99 -25.43
CA ALA A 90 -18.98 -7.90 -25.98
C ALA A 90 -18.62 -9.07 -25.04
N ARG A 91 -18.84 -8.90 -23.73
CA ARG A 91 -18.62 -9.93 -22.71
C ARG A 91 -19.89 -10.72 -22.35
N GLY A 92 -21.03 -10.42 -23.00
CA GLY A 92 -22.30 -11.08 -22.71
C GLY A 92 -22.90 -10.71 -21.35
N LEU A 93 -22.48 -9.59 -20.74
CA LEU A 93 -23.00 -9.13 -19.44
C LEU A 93 -24.24 -8.25 -19.57
N LEU A 94 -24.53 -7.77 -20.78
CA LEU A 94 -25.64 -6.86 -21.08
C LEU A 94 -26.12 -7.08 -22.51
N GLU A 95 -27.42 -7.01 -22.75
CA GLU A 95 -27.97 -7.09 -24.09
C GLU A 95 -27.75 -5.80 -24.89
N ASN A 96 -27.75 -5.90 -26.22
CA ASN A 96 -27.50 -4.75 -27.09
C ASN A 96 -28.63 -3.69 -27.00
N CYS A 97 -29.88 -4.14 -26.82
CA CYS A 97 -31.03 -3.25 -26.61
C CYS A 97 -30.88 -2.46 -25.31
N ASP A 98 -30.58 -3.13 -24.20
CA ASP A 98 -30.41 -2.50 -22.89
C ASP A 98 -29.27 -1.48 -22.91
N ALA A 99 -28.15 -1.83 -23.56
CA ALA A 99 -27.02 -0.91 -23.73
C ALA A 99 -27.40 0.36 -24.50
N LYS A 100 -28.32 0.29 -25.47
CA LYS A 100 -28.82 1.45 -26.21
C LYS A 100 -29.75 2.30 -25.34
N ASP A 101 -30.64 1.66 -24.58
CA ASP A 101 -31.57 2.36 -23.69
C ASP A 101 -30.83 3.11 -22.58
N MET A 102 -29.78 2.49 -22.01
CA MET A 102 -28.92 3.11 -21.00
C MET A 102 -28.18 4.36 -21.49
N LEU A 103 -27.94 4.52 -22.80
CA LEU A 103 -27.36 5.73 -23.36
C LEU A 103 -28.34 6.91 -23.34
N GLY A 104 -29.65 6.64 -23.32
CA GLY A 104 -30.70 7.65 -23.24
C GLY A 104 -31.05 8.08 -21.81
N TYR A 105 -30.54 7.39 -20.79
CA TYR A 105 -30.87 7.69 -19.40
C TYR A 105 -30.22 9.00 -18.94
N LYS A 106 -31.03 9.87 -18.34
CA LYS A 106 -30.57 11.12 -17.70
C LYS A 106 -29.52 10.86 -16.60
N HIS A 107 -29.64 9.72 -15.91
CA HIS A 107 -28.72 9.26 -14.88
C HIS A 107 -28.24 7.85 -15.23
N SER A 108 -27.35 7.75 -16.21
CA SER A 108 -26.85 6.49 -16.76
C SER A 108 -25.91 5.71 -15.82
N GLY A 109 -25.71 6.18 -14.59
CA GLY A 109 -24.75 5.62 -13.63
C GLY A 109 -23.31 6.09 -13.84
N PHE A 110 -23.03 6.90 -14.86
CA PHE A 110 -21.74 7.53 -15.09
C PHE A 110 -21.81 8.99 -14.64
N SER A 111 -20.99 9.36 -13.66
CA SER A 111 -20.86 10.72 -13.16
C SER A 111 -19.38 11.00 -12.91
N VAL A 112 -18.91 12.18 -13.30
CA VAL A 112 -17.57 12.67 -12.98
C VAL A 112 -17.74 14.01 -12.27
N ASP A 113 -17.22 14.08 -11.05
CA ASP A 113 -17.11 15.32 -10.30
C ASP A 113 -15.65 15.77 -10.30
N ALA A 114 -15.41 17.00 -10.76
CA ALA A 114 -14.10 17.63 -10.83
C ALA A 114 -13.98 18.83 -9.87
N GLY A 115 -14.94 18.99 -8.93
CA GLY A 115 -14.98 20.13 -8.01
C GLY A 115 -13.95 20.10 -6.88
N VAL A 116 -13.29 18.95 -6.64
CA VAL A 116 -12.31 18.78 -5.57
C VAL A 116 -10.91 18.63 -6.18
N CYS A 117 -10.04 19.62 -5.92
CA CYS A 117 -8.63 19.59 -6.31
C CYS A 117 -7.75 19.37 -5.08
N ILE A 118 -6.73 18.51 -5.21
CA ILE A 118 -5.65 18.40 -4.23
C ILE A 118 -4.40 18.93 -4.88
N GLU A 119 -3.87 20.03 -4.34
CA GLU A 119 -2.67 20.67 -4.85
C GLU A 119 -1.44 19.78 -4.67
N ALA A 120 -0.51 19.83 -5.63
CA ALA A 120 0.68 18.96 -5.63
C ALA A 120 1.59 19.14 -4.40
N HIS A 121 1.58 20.32 -3.78
CA HIS A 121 2.38 20.65 -2.61
C HIS A 121 1.70 20.25 -1.28
N ASP A 122 0.40 19.93 -1.28
CA ASP A 122 -0.32 19.50 -0.07
C ASP A 122 -0.07 18.00 0.19
N ARG A 123 1.09 17.73 0.78
CA ARG A 123 1.50 16.38 1.17
C ARG A 123 0.51 15.73 2.15
N ALA A 124 -0.10 16.49 3.04
CA ALA A 124 -1.04 15.97 4.03
C ALA A 124 -2.36 15.52 3.38
N ALA A 125 -2.86 16.27 2.40
CA ALA A 125 -4.03 15.85 1.63
C ALA A 125 -3.76 14.65 0.73
N LEU A 126 -2.61 14.61 0.06
CA LEU A 126 -2.19 13.45 -0.74
C LEU A 126 -2.08 12.19 0.13
N GLU A 127 -1.47 12.31 1.31
CA GLU A 127 -1.39 11.21 2.27
C GLU A 127 -2.78 10.73 2.70
N ARG A 128 -3.69 11.67 3.02
CA ARG A 128 -5.07 11.32 3.39
C ARG A 128 -5.80 10.58 2.28
N LEU A 129 -5.62 11.00 1.03
CA LEU A 129 -6.18 10.32 -0.14
C LEU A 129 -5.62 8.90 -0.26
N LEU A 130 -4.30 8.73 -0.20
CA LEU A 130 -3.66 7.42 -0.32
C LEU A 130 -4.03 6.49 0.85
N ARG A 131 -4.10 7.00 2.08
CA ARG A 131 -4.61 6.25 3.25
C ARG A 131 -6.06 5.81 3.05
N TYR A 132 -6.90 6.67 2.47
CA TYR A 132 -8.27 6.32 2.12
C TYR A 132 -8.32 5.21 1.05
N CYS A 133 -7.49 5.30 0.01
CA CYS A 133 -7.40 4.28 -1.03
C CYS A 133 -6.80 2.96 -0.55
N ALA A 134 -5.89 2.98 0.44
CA ALA A 134 -5.24 1.80 0.99
C ALA A 134 -5.93 1.22 2.24
N ARG A 135 -7.11 1.72 2.58
CA ARG A 135 -7.77 1.41 3.86
C ARG A 135 -8.06 -0.09 4.03
N PRO A 136 -8.06 -0.58 5.29
CA PRO A 136 -8.49 -1.94 5.60
C PRO A 136 -10.00 -2.13 5.36
N PRO A 137 -10.47 -3.39 5.26
CA PRO A 137 -11.87 -3.71 5.01
C PRO A 137 -12.83 -3.23 6.11
N PHE A 138 -12.35 -3.11 7.34
CA PHE A 138 -13.13 -2.67 8.49
C PHE A 138 -12.26 -1.90 9.48
N SER A 139 -12.90 -1.19 10.40
CA SER A 139 -12.23 -0.49 11.50
C SER A 139 -12.51 -1.19 12.82
N MET A 140 -11.46 -1.39 13.63
CA MET A 140 -11.58 -1.91 14.98
C MET A 140 -12.41 -0.99 15.88
N GLU A 141 -12.35 0.34 15.67
CA GLU A 141 -13.14 1.33 16.41
C GLU A 141 -14.65 1.17 16.22
N ARG A 142 -15.05 0.46 15.16
CA ARG A 142 -16.46 0.17 14.84
C ARG A 142 -16.91 -1.18 15.38
N LEU A 143 -16.00 -2.03 15.83
CA LEU A 143 -16.29 -3.37 16.35
C LEU A 143 -16.28 -3.35 17.87
N ARG A 144 -17.35 -3.84 18.50
CA ARG A 144 -17.44 -4.02 19.95
C ARG A 144 -18.02 -5.40 20.29
N LYS A 145 -17.69 -5.92 21.46
CA LYS A 145 -18.28 -7.14 22.01
C LYS A 145 -19.45 -6.78 22.91
N GLU A 146 -20.57 -7.46 22.75
CA GLU A 146 -21.78 -7.30 23.57
C GLU A 146 -22.28 -8.69 23.96
N GLY A 147 -21.82 -9.16 25.13
CA GLY A 147 -22.04 -10.54 25.59
C GLY A 147 -21.37 -11.56 24.66
N SER A 148 -22.16 -12.49 24.12
CA SER A 148 -21.73 -13.49 23.14
C SER A 148 -21.78 -13.01 21.69
N LYS A 149 -22.30 -11.81 21.44
CA LYS A 149 -22.42 -11.22 20.09
C LYS A 149 -21.38 -10.12 19.88
N LEU A 150 -21.07 -9.90 18.63
CA LEU A 150 -20.22 -8.80 18.16
C LEU A 150 -21.11 -7.79 17.45
N VAL A 151 -20.87 -6.52 17.71
CA VAL A 151 -21.61 -5.42 17.06
C VAL A 151 -20.66 -4.58 16.25
N TYR A 152 -20.95 -4.45 14.96
CA TYR A 152 -20.20 -3.63 14.03
C TYR A 152 -21.01 -2.41 13.58
N ARG A 153 -20.47 -1.20 13.80
CA ARG A 153 -21.10 0.06 13.39
C ARG A 153 -20.82 0.39 11.92
N CYS A 154 -21.86 0.48 11.11
CA CYS A 154 -21.78 0.85 9.69
C CYS A 154 -21.61 2.37 9.52
N GLY A 155 -20.63 2.79 8.70
CA GLY A 155 -20.29 4.21 8.52
C GLY A 155 -21.12 4.99 7.48
N LYS A 156 -21.95 4.32 6.70
CA LYS A 156 -22.89 4.95 5.75
C LYS A 156 -24.24 4.25 5.86
N GLN A 157 -25.31 5.04 5.96
CA GLN A 157 -26.70 4.57 6.03
C GLN A 157 -27.25 4.17 4.65
N ARG A 158 -28.08 3.11 4.65
CA ARG A 158 -28.96 2.55 3.58
C ARG A 158 -28.26 1.68 2.52
N SER A 159 -28.82 0.58 2.00
CA SER A 159 -30.14 -0.04 2.12
C SER A 159 -30.05 -1.49 1.62
N GLU A 160 -30.06 -2.48 2.51
CA GLU A 160 -30.84 -3.69 2.21
C GLU A 160 -32.20 -3.47 2.88
N PRO A 161 -33.33 -3.66 2.17
CA PRO A 161 -34.62 -3.60 2.80
C PRO A 161 -34.81 -4.88 3.61
N THR A 162 -34.29 -4.93 4.84
CA THR A 162 -34.74 -5.95 5.79
C THR A 162 -36.14 -5.55 6.25
N SER A 163 -37.09 -6.46 6.10
CA SER A 163 -38.55 -6.27 6.24
C SER A 163 -39.04 -5.88 7.64
N ASP A 164 -38.17 -5.54 8.57
CA ASP A 164 -38.53 -5.48 9.96
C ASP A 164 -38.98 -4.07 10.34
N LYS A 165 -40.31 -3.93 10.35
CA LYS A 165 -41.08 -2.77 10.85
C LYS A 165 -40.93 -2.58 12.37
N ARG A 166 -39.71 -2.62 12.90
CA ARG A 166 -39.35 -2.21 14.25
C ARG A 166 -38.05 -1.45 14.15
N GLY A 167 -38.07 -0.17 14.52
CA GLY A 167 -36.96 0.78 14.40
C GLY A 167 -35.73 0.44 15.23
N ALA A 168 -35.12 -0.72 14.99
CA ALA A 168 -33.77 -1.04 15.39
C ALA A 168 -32.82 -0.16 14.58
N LYS A 169 -31.82 0.44 15.24
CA LYS A 169 -30.81 1.27 14.60
C LYS A 169 -30.16 0.49 13.45
N VAL A 170 -30.50 0.86 12.21
CA VAL A 170 -30.01 0.26 10.94
C VAL A 170 -28.49 0.43 10.74
N ASP A 171 -27.82 1.08 11.71
CA ASP A 171 -26.41 1.42 11.69
C ASP A 171 -25.51 0.36 12.34
N GLU A 172 -26.08 -0.72 12.89
CA GLU A 172 -25.34 -1.72 13.65
C GLU A 172 -25.64 -3.15 13.16
N LEU A 173 -24.58 -3.89 12.82
CA LEU A 173 -24.65 -5.30 12.48
C LEU A 173 -24.34 -6.12 13.73
N HIS A 174 -25.30 -6.94 14.16
CA HIS A 174 -25.10 -7.90 15.24
C HIS A 174 -24.73 -9.25 14.63
N LEU A 175 -23.52 -9.70 14.90
CA LEU A 175 -22.93 -10.91 14.33
C LEU A 175 -22.47 -11.85 15.45
N THR A 176 -22.58 -13.14 15.24
CA THR A 176 -21.81 -14.12 16.01
C THR A 176 -20.32 -14.02 15.63
N PRO A 177 -19.39 -14.54 16.46
CA PRO A 177 -17.97 -14.59 16.09
C PRO A 177 -17.73 -15.29 14.74
N LEU A 178 -18.46 -16.37 14.45
CA LEU A 178 -18.33 -17.11 13.19
C LEU A 178 -18.87 -16.31 11.99
N GLU A 179 -20.00 -15.63 12.14
CA GLU A 179 -20.54 -14.77 11.07
C GLU A 179 -19.60 -13.61 10.75
N LEU A 180 -18.91 -13.06 11.76
CA LEU A 180 -17.90 -12.04 11.52
C LEU A 180 -16.71 -12.61 10.73
N ILE A 181 -16.20 -13.78 11.13
CA ILE A 181 -15.08 -14.44 10.43
C ILE A 181 -15.46 -14.75 8.99
N ASP A 182 -16.64 -15.31 8.76
CA ASP A 182 -17.15 -15.63 7.42
C ASP A 182 -17.21 -14.37 6.54
N ARG A 183 -17.80 -13.28 7.06
CA ARG A 183 -17.84 -12.00 6.33
C ARG A 183 -16.45 -11.46 6.03
N ILE A 184 -15.51 -11.50 6.99
CA ILE A 184 -14.14 -11.02 6.75
C ILE A 184 -13.43 -11.90 5.73
N ALA A 185 -13.60 -13.23 5.80
CA ALA A 185 -13.00 -14.17 4.88
C ALA A 185 -13.43 -13.92 3.43
N ALA A 186 -14.71 -13.57 3.19
CA ALA A 186 -15.20 -13.19 1.87
C ALA A 186 -14.50 -11.95 1.28
N LEU A 187 -14.02 -11.03 2.13
CA LEU A 187 -13.33 -9.81 1.70
C LEU A 187 -11.85 -10.04 1.35
N VAL A 188 -11.27 -11.18 1.78
CA VAL A 188 -9.87 -11.52 1.51
C VAL A 188 -9.72 -11.80 -0.01
N PRO A 189 -8.77 -11.13 -0.70
CA PRO A 189 -8.55 -11.41 -2.12
C PRO A 189 -7.99 -12.83 -2.32
N PRO A 190 -8.20 -13.44 -3.50
CA PRO A 190 -7.59 -14.72 -3.81
C PRO A 190 -6.06 -14.69 -3.62
N PRO A 191 -5.44 -15.81 -3.22
CA PRO A 191 -4.00 -15.89 -3.04
C PRO A 191 -3.25 -15.37 -4.27
N ARG A 192 -2.12 -14.69 -4.03
CA ARG A 192 -1.23 -14.14 -5.08
C ARG A 192 -1.84 -13.03 -5.93
N THR A 193 -2.97 -12.44 -5.51
CA THR A 193 -3.56 -11.28 -6.20
C THR A 193 -3.15 -9.98 -5.50
N HIS A 194 -2.39 -9.13 -6.20
CA HIS A 194 -2.05 -7.80 -5.69
C HIS A 194 -3.29 -6.90 -5.58
N ARG A 195 -3.50 -6.33 -4.40
CA ARG A 195 -4.55 -5.32 -4.13
C ARG A 195 -4.23 -3.95 -4.73
N HIS A 196 -2.96 -3.66 -4.97
CA HIS A 196 -2.48 -2.41 -5.56
C HIS A 196 -1.76 -2.72 -6.86
N ARG A 197 -2.16 -2.05 -7.95
CA ARG A 197 -1.58 -2.24 -9.28
C ARG A 197 -1.07 -0.90 -9.79
N TYR A 198 0.18 -0.88 -10.24
CA TYR A 198 0.78 0.30 -10.84
C TYR A 198 0.72 0.21 -12.37
N PHE A 199 0.44 1.33 -13.01
CA PHE A 199 0.22 1.43 -14.46
C PHE A 199 1.08 2.53 -15.09
N GLY A 200 1.36 2.34 -16.39
CA GLY A 200 2.12 3.25 -17.22
C GLY A 200 3.52 3.48 -16.68
N VAL A 201 3.96 4.74 -16.54
CA VAL A 201 5.33 5.05 -16.08
C VAL A 201 5.61 4.55 -14.67
N LEU A 202 4.57 4.34 -13.85
CA LEU A 202 4.69 3.81 -12.49
C LEU A 202 4.67 2.28 -12.45
N ALA A 203 4.48 1.55 -13.56
CA ALA A 203 4.53 0.09 -13.54
C ALA A 203 5.93 -0.42 -13.13
N PRO A 204 6.06 -1.56 -12.41
CA PRO A 204 7.35 -2.04 -11.92
C PRO A 204 8.40 -2.27 -13.01
N ASN A 205 7.96 -2.75 -14.18
CA ASN A 205 8.82 -3.05 -15.34
C ASN A 205 8.81 -1.94 -16.41
N SER A 206 8.32 -0.74 -16.08
CA SER A 206 8.34 0.37 -17.03
C SER A 206 9.77 0.88 -17.23
N PRO A 207 10.26 1.01 -18.48
CA PRO A 207 11.60 1.56 -18.74
C PRO A 207 11.74 3.01 -18.26
N LEU A 208 10.63 3.76 -18.23
CA LEU A 208 10.58 5.16 -17.81
C LEU A 208 10.50 5.32 -16.29
N ARG A 209 10.30 4.24 -15.52
CA ARG A 209 10.06 4.32 -14.06
C ARG A 209 11.21 5.00 -13.32
N ALA A 210 12.46 4.67 -13.68
CA ALA A 210 13.63 5.23 -13.04
C ALA A 210 13.73 6.74 -13.26
N ALA A 211 13.56 7.20 -14.50
CA ALA A 211 13.57 8.62 -14.86
C ALA A 211 12.44 9.39 -14.14
N VAL A 212 11.21 8.86 -14.15
CA VAL A 212 10.06 9.50 -13.48
C VAL A 212 10.23 9.56 -11.96
N THR A 213 10.77 8.50 -11.34
CA THR A 213 11.00 8.49 -9.89
C THR A 213 12.11 9.48 -9.50
N ALA A 214 13.11 9.69 -10.36
CA ALA A 214 14.15 10.68 -10.14
C ALA A 214 13.57 12.11 -10.12
N LEU A 215 12.60 12.43 -10.99
CA LEU A 215 11.91 13.73 -10.99
C LEU A 215 11.17 14.03 -9.68
N ALA A 216 10.74 13.00 -8.93
CA ALA A 216 10.02 13.16 -7.67
C ALA A 216 10.95 13.32 -6.45
N THR A 217 12.27 13.19 -6.62
CA THR A 217 13.21 13.35 -5.50
C THR A 217 13.35 14.85 -5.20
N PRO A 218 12.98 15.34 -4.00
CA PRO A 218 13.16 16.74 -3.68
C PRO A 218 14.65 17.07 -3.74
N ALA A 219 15.01 18.14 -4.45
CA ALA A 219 16.33 18.72 -4.36
C ALA A 219 16.60 19.02 -2.89
N GLN A 220 17.52 18.27 -2.26
CA GLN A 220 17.93 18.56 -0.89
C GLN A 220 18.42 20.01 -0.88
N ALA A 221 17.76 20.86 -0.08
CA ALA A 221 18.21 22.22 0.14
C ALA A 221 19.67 22.15 0.61
N ALA A 222 20.57 22.76 -0.16
CA ALA A 222 21.96 22.90 0.22
C ALA A 222 22.01 23.52 1.63
N PRO A 223 22.84 23.02 2.56
CA PRO A 223 22.98 23.66 3.85
C PRO A 223 23.53 25.07 3.62
N VAL A 224 22.72 26.07 3.98
CA VAL A 224 23.15 27.46 4.04
C VAL A 224 24.21 27.54 5.13
N LEU A 225 25.48 27.64 4.72
CA LEU A 225 26.59 27.96 5.62
C LEU A 225 26.28 29.31 6.27
N GLY A 226 25.98 29.27 7.57
CA GLY A 226 25.70 30.44 8.37
C GLY A 226 26.89 31.41 8.35
N ALA A 227 26.62 32.64 7.95
CA ALA A 227 27.54 33.76 8.07
C ALA A 227 27.85 33.99 9.56
N SER A 228 29.09 33.77 9.96
CA SER A 228 29.62 34.13 11.27
C SER A 228 29.80 35.64 11.36
N ILE A 229 29.05 36.27 12.26
CA ILE A 229 29.23 37.65 12.69
C ILE A 229 30.56 37.75 13.46
N SER A 230 31.41 38.68 13.04
CA SER A 230 32.68 39.02 13.68
C SER A 230 32.49 40.04 14.80
N THR A 231 33.04 39.76 15.99
CA THR A 231 33.37 40.80 16.99
C THR A 231 34.58 40.40 17.81
N GLY A 232 35.69 41.15 17.63
CA GLY A 232 36.83 41.39 18.55
C GLY A 232 37.74 40.21 18.90
N GLU A 233 39.05 40.33 19.14
CA GLU A 233 40.04 41.40 19.04
C GLU A 233 41.43 40.77 19.35
N CYS A 234 42.48 41.22 18.67
CA CYS A 234 43.92 41.18 19.00
C CYS A 234 44.69 39.84 19.25
N ALA A 235 45.73 39.66 18.43
CA ALA A 235 46.89 38.75 18.58
C ALA A 235 47.98 39.38 19.50
N PRO A 236 49.21 38.85 19.71
CA PRO A 236 49.86 37.66 19.10
C PRO A 236 50.77 36.79 20.03
N GLY A 237 51.18 35.61 19.54
CA GLY A 237 52.56 35.12 19.70
C GLY A 237 52.80 33.74 20.35
N VAL A 238 53.70 32.99 19.70
CA VAL A 238 54.52 31.83 20.15
C VAL A 238 54.04 30.42 19.71
N VAL A 239 54.88 29.83 18.84
CA VAL A 239 54.96 28.47 18.25
C VAL A 239 55.67 27.46 19.21
N PRO A 240 55.84 26.15 18.92
CA PRO A 240 54.97 25.12 18.31
C PRO A 240 55.03 23.73 19.05
N MET A 241 54.35 22.73 18.47
CA MET A 241 54.59 21.27 18.49
C MET A 241 53.73 20.33 19.36
N SER A 242 53.22 19.31 18.64
CA SER A 242 52.95 17.91 19.03
C SER A 242 51.67 17.59 19.80
N SER A 243 50.65 17.11 19.08
CA SER A 243 50.37 15.66 19.00
C SER A 243 49.15 15.38 18.13
N ALA A 244 49.30 14.39 17.26
CA ALA A 244 48.27 13.90 16.35
C ALA A 244 47.21 13.07 17.08
N LEU A 245 45.93 13.26 16.71
CA LEU A 245 44.85 12.26 16.68
C LEU A 245 43.74 12.80 15.74
N PRO A 246 42.84 11.95 15.18
CA PRO A 246 42.52 11.94 13.76
C PRO A 246 41.30 12.81 13.47
N SER A 247 41.32 13.43 12.29
CA SER A 247 40.24 14.25 11.76
C SER A 247 38.92 13.49 11.73
N GLN A 248 37.90 14.17 12.22
CA GLN A 248 36.52 13.75 12.28
C GLN A 248 36.02 13.29 10.90
N SER A 249 35.28 12.18 10.95
CA SER A 249 34.55 11.54 9.86
C SER A 249 33.79 12.52 8.98
N GLU A 250 33.99 12.41 7.67
CA GLU A 250 33.09 12.99 6.66
C GLU A 250 31.64 12.54 6.92
N PRO A 251 30.65 13.44 6.81
CA PRO A 251 29.25 13.05 6.93
C PRO A 251 28.84 12.29 5.66
N VAL A 252 28.80 10.96 5.76
CA VAL A 252 28.24 10.09 4.73
C VAL A 252 26.75 10.43 4.57
N LEU A 253 26.36 10.96 3.40
CA LEU A 253 24.97 11.16 3.00
C LEU A 253 24.12 9.89 3.32
N PRO A 254 22.93 10.02 3.92
CA PRO A 254 22.11 8.87 4.29
C PRO A 254 21.42 8.27 3.05
N LYS A 255 22.16 7.52 2.23
CA LYS A 255 21.60 6.68 1.15
C LYS A 255 20.96 5.37 1.65
N ARG A 256 20.72 5.21 2.96
CA ARG A 256 20.50 3.90 3.60
C ARG A 256 19.15 3.70 4.30
N ALA A 257 18.19 4.62 4.22
CA ALA A 257 16.88 4.41 4.87
C ALA A 257 16.08 3.26 4.23
N ALA A 258 16.13 3.10 2.91
CA ALA A 258 15.38 2.06 2.20
C ALA A 258 15.88 0.62 2.47
N HIS A 259 17.15 0.44 2.85
CA HIS A 259 17.75 -0.89 3.06
C HIS A 259 17.33 -1.57 4.37
N TYR A 260 16.76 -0.82 5.32
CA TYR A 260 16.28 -1.36 6.60
C TYR A 260 14.76 -1.59 6.65
N LEU A 261 14.04 -1.19 5.59
CA LEU A 261 12.58 -1.24 5.59
C LEU A 261 12.03 -2.67 5.72
N TRP A 262 12.71 -3.66 5.11
CA TRP A 262 12.31 -5.06 5.21
C TRP A 262 12.43 -5.62 6.64
N ALA A 263 13.47 -5.24 7.39
CA ALA A 263 13.71 -5.71 8.75
C ALA A 263 12.64 -5.18 9.72
N VAL A 264 12.27 -3.90 9.54
CA VAL A 264 11.16 -3.28 10.28
C VAL A 264 9.82 -3.93 9.93
N LEU A 265 9.59 -4.28 8.67
CA LEU A 265 8.37 -5.00 8.25
C LEU A 265 8.28 -6.40 8.87
N ILE A 266 9.38 -7.15 8.95
CA ILE A 266 9.42 -8.45 9.64
C ILE A 266 9.14 -8.26 11.14
N ALA A 267 9.78 -7.28 11.78
CA ALA A 267 9.53 -6.98 13.19
C ALA A 267 8.08 -6.62 13.45
N ARG A 268 7.40 -5.95 12.52
CA ARG A 268 5.99 -5.60 12.65
C ARG A 268 5.04 -6.79 12.54
N ILE A 269 5.36 -7.79 11.73
CA ILE A 269 4.48 -8.93 11.44
C ILE A 269 4.74 -10.09 12.40
N TYR A 270 6.02 -10.35 12.68
CA TYR A 270 6.48 -11.51 13.44
C TYR A 270 7.03 -11.13 14.82
N GLU A 271 7.06 -9.84 15.16
CA GLU A 271 7.56 -9.35 16.46
C GLU A 271 9.04 -9.72 16.71
N VAL A 272 9.79 -10.00 15.65
CA VAL A 272 11.22 -10.38 15.70
C VAL A 272 12.04 -9.37 14.89
N PHE A 273 13.10 -8.83 15.49
CA PHE A 273 14.04 -7.96 14.78
C PHE A 273 15.19 -8.79 14.18
N PRO A 274 15.22 -9.01 12.85
CA PRO A 274 16.17 -9.95 12.24
C PRO A 274 17.63 -9.47 12.28
N LEU A 275 17.87 -8.19 12.63
CA LEU A 275 19.20 -7.60 12.75
C LEU A 275 19.64 -7.39 14.21
N LEU A 276 18.97 -8.01 15.17
CA LEU A 276 19.44 -8.12 16.55
C LEU A 276 19.84 -9.56 16.82
N CYS A 277 21.03 -9.76 17.39
CA CYS A 277 21.51 -11.08 17.76
C CYS A 277 20.67 -11.63 18.92
N PRO A 278 20.07 -12.83 18.81
CA PRO A 278 19.25 -13.40 19.88
C PRO A 278 20.06 -13.80 21.12
N LEU A 279 21.39 -13.94 21.02
CA LEU A 279 22.25 -14.36 22.13
C LEU A 279 22.82 -13.19 22.94
N CYS A 280 23.14 -12.07 22.29
CA CYS A 280 23.82 -10.94 22.94
C CYS A 280 23.14 -9.58 22.76
N GLY A 281 22.05 -9.49 22.00
CA GLY A 281 21.34 -8.24 21.73
C GLY A 281 22.09 -7.25 20.84
N GLY A 282 23.28 -7.59 20.34
CA GLY A 282 24.07 -6.73 19.46
C GLY A 282 23.47 -6.59 18.05
N HIS A 283 23.75 -5.46 17.39
CA HIS A 283 23.34 -5.23 16.02
C HIS A 283 24.11 -6.11 15.02
N MET A 284 23.38 -6.83 14.18
CA MET A 284 23.92 -7.63 13.08
C MET A 284 23.94 -6.81 11.79
N ARG A 285 24.94 -7.07 10.94
CA ARG A 285 25.06 -6.45 9.60
C ARG A 285 24.96 -7.52 8.52
N ILE A 286 24.28 -7.19 7.42
CA ILE A 286 24.26 -8.03 6.23
C ILE A 286 25.65 -7.98 5.59
N ILE A 287 26.28 -9.14 5.42
CA ILE A 287 27.60 -9.27 4.80
C ILE A 287 27.53 -9.65 3.32
N ALA A 288 26.54 -10.46 2.93
CA ALA A 288 26.36 -10.92 1.55
C ALA A 288 24.92 -11.41 1.32
N PHE A 289 24.46 -11.38 0.07
CA PHE A 289 23.27 -12.09 -0.39
C PHE A 289 23.72 -13.30 -1.22
N ILE A 290 23.34 -14.49 -0.78
CA ILE A 290 23.69 -15.74 -1.46
C ILE A 290 22.48 -16.16 -2.29
N THR A 291 22.63 -16.17 -3.60
CA THR A 291 21.54 -16.49 -4.55
C THR A 291 21.76 -17.81 -5.28
N HIS A 292 22.97 -18.37 -5.22
CA HIS A 292 23.30 -19.61 -5.92
C HIS A 292 22.85 -20.85 -5.14
N SER A 293 22.01 -21.67 -5.76
CA SER A 293 21.31 -22.77 -5.06
C SER A 293 22.25 -23.84 -4.46
N ALA A 294 23.39 -24.12 -5.08
CA ALA A 294 24.33 -25.11 -4.55
C ALA A 294 24.97 -24.64 -3.24
N ASP A 295 25.37 -23.37 -3.17
CA ASP A 295 25.97 -22.76 -1.98
C ASP A 295 24.96 -22.67 -0.85
N ILE A 296 23.71 -22.30 -1.16
CA ILE A 296 22.62 -22.27 -0.17
C ILE A 296 22.44 -23.64 0.47
N ARG A 297 22.35 -24.72 -0.33
CA ARG A 297 22.20 -26.09 0.21
C ARG A 297 23.38 -26.48 1.09
N HIS A 298 24.61 -26.26 0.62
CA HIS A 298 25.81 -26.59 1.39
C HIS A 298 25.85 -25.87 2.74
N ILE A 299 25.44 -24.60 2.78
CA ILE A 299 25.36 -23.83 4.02
C ILE A 299 24.26 -24.36 4.95
N LEU A 300 23.05 -24.61 4.41
CA LEU A 300 21.91 -25.11 5.18
C LEU A 300 22.20 -26.50 5.78
N ASP A 301 22.75 -27.41 4.97
CA ASP A 301 23.14 -28.75 5.41
C ASP A 301 24.22 -28.68 6.51
N HIS A 302 25.17 -27.74 6.40
CA HIS A 302 26.22 -27.54 7.41
C HIS A 302 25.68 -27.03 8.75
N ILE A 303 24.67 -26.15 8.74
CA ILE A 303 24.03 -25.63 9.97
C ILE A 303 22.91 -26.55 10.50
N GLY A 304 22.61 -27.66 9.82
CA GLY A 304 21.56 -28.60 10.19
C GLY A 304 20.14 -28.07 9.94
N ALA A 305 19.97 -27.12 9.02
CA ALA A 305 18.67 -26.61 8.60
C ALA A 305 18.18 -27.33 7.34
N ASP A 306 16.87 -27.45 7.17
CA ASP A 306 16.27 -28.07 5.98
C ASP A 306 16.67 -27.33 4.71
N SER A 307 17.36 -28.02 3.80
CA SER A 307 17.79 -27.48 2.50
C SER A 307 16.73 -27.62 1.41
N GLU A 308 15.65 -28.37 1.68
CA GLU A 308 14.46 -28.44 0.82
C GLU A 308 13.45 -27.34 1.19
N PRO A 309 12.94 -26.58 0.21
CA PRO A 309 11.90 -25.60 0.48
C PRO A 309 10.62 -26.29 0.96
N PRO A 310 9.90 -25.72 1.95
CA PRO A 310 8.66 -26.30 2.43
C PRO A 310 7.66 -26.46 1.29
N ARG A 311 7.04 -27.65 1.20
CA ARG A 311 6.03 -27.92 0.17
C ARG A 311 4.84 -26.99 0.40
N ILE A 312 4.52 -26.18 -0.61
CA ILE A 312 3.35 -25.29 -0.57
C ILE A 312 2.11 -26.17 -0.47
N SER A 313 1.50 -26.22 0.72
CA SER A 313 0.25 -26.92 0.94
C SER A 313 -0.90 -26.11 0.32
N PRO A 314 -1.92 -26.76 -0.26
CA PRO A 314 -3.15 -26.07 -0.65
C PRO A 314 -3.75 -25.40 0.60
N ALA A 315 -4.49 -24.30 0.40
CA ALA A 315 -5.17 -23.63 1.49
C ALA A 315 -6.05 -24.63 2.23
N ARG A 316 -5.76 -24.89 3.51
CA ARG A 316 -6.65 -25.69 4.35
C ARG A 316 -7.95 -24.92 4.53
N GLY A 317 -9.07 -25.61 4.35
CA GLY A 317 -10.35 -25.12 4.85
C GLY A 317 -10.27 -24.92 6.37
N PRO A 318 -11.20 -24.15 6.95
CA PRO A 318 -11.32 -24.06 8.40
C PRO A 318 -11.38 -25.48 9.00
N PRO A 319 -10.73 -25.73 10.15
CA PRO A 319 -10.81 -27.04 10.80
C PRO A 319 -12.29 -27.42 10.97
N LEU A 320 -12.66 -28.61 10.48
CA LEU A 320 -13.98 -29.17 10.73
C LEU A 320 -14.05 -29.47 12.23
N TRP A 321 -14.89 -28.74 12.95
CA TRP A 321 -15.17 -28.98 14.38
C TRP A 321 -16.30 -30.00 14.58
N ASP A 322 -16.68 -30.71 13.51
CA ASP A 322 -17.62 -31.81 13.59
C ASP A 322 -16.92 -33.03 14.19
N ASP A 323 -16.92 -33.06 15.53
CA ASP A 323 -16.97 -34.27 16.37
C ASP A 323 -17.26 -33.86 17.84
N CYS A 324 -18.19 -32.93 18.04
CA CYS A 324 -18.77 -32.66 19.37
C CYS A 324 -20.30 -32.87 19.34
N SER A 325 -20.73 -33.94 18.69
CA SER A 325 -22.03 -34.57 18.87
C SER A 325 -21.87 -36.03 18.48
N ASP A 326 -22.09 -36.93 19.43
CA ASP A 326 -22.17 -38.40 19.31
C ASP A 326 -21.08 -39.23 20.02
N ALA A 327 -20.50 -38.70 21.11
CA ALA A 327 -20.03 -39.57 22.19
C ALA A 327 -21.13 -39.66 23.26
N GLN A 328 -21.77 -40.82 23.28
CA GLN A 328 -22.61 -41.39 24.33
C GLN A 328 -22.50 -40.72 25.71
N MET A 329 -23.66 -40.39 26.30
CA MET A 329 -23.80 -40.12 27.72
C MET A 329 -23.11 -41.22 28.55
N ASP A 330 -22.06 -40.86 29.28
CA ASP A 330 -21.71 -41.51 30.55
C ASP A 330 -20.92 -40.56 31.47
N ASP A 331 -21.17 -40.77 32.75
CA ASP A 331 -20.89 -40.04 33.99
C ASP A 331 -19.90 -38.85 34.07
N GLY A 332 -20.43 -37.71 34.57
CA GLY A 332 -19.87 -37.06 35.76
C GLY A 332 -18.48 -36.39 35.69
N ALA A 333 -18.24 -35.44 34.78
CA ALA A 333 -17.16 -34.46 34.95
C ALA A 333 -17.57 -33.08 34.44
N GLN A 334 -17.71 -32.11 35.36
CA GLN A 334 -17.88 -30.70 35.01
C GLN A 334 -16.61 -30.22 34.29
N THR A 335 -16.72 -29.98 32.99
CA THR A 335 -15.70 -29.25 32.24
C THR A 335 -15.98 -27.77 32.45
N GLU A 336 -15.15 -27.13 33.28
CA GLU A 336 -15.16 -25.68 33.47
C GLU A 336 -15.02 -24.97 32.10
N PRO A 337 -15.80 -23.90 31.84
CA PRO A 337 -15.71 -23.16 30.59
C PRO A 337 -14.32 -22.53 30.47
N ALA A 338 -13.61 -22.83 29.38
CA ALA A 338 -12.29 -22.28 29.11
C ALA A 338 -12.31 -20.75 29.19
N ASP A 339 -11.63 -20.22 30.20
CA ASP A 339 -11.50 -18.80 30.49
C ASP A 339 -10.56 -18.16 29.46
N TRP A 340 -11.14 -17.51 28.46
CA TRP A 340 -10.42 -16.83 27.37
C TRP A 340 -9.61 -15.62 27.86
N ASP A 341 -9.80 -15.15 29.10
CA ASP A 341 -9.04 -14.03 29.66
C ASP A 341 -7.58 -14.41 30.00
N LEU A 342 -7.23 -15.70 30.00
CA LEU A 342 -5.85 -16.17 30.20
C LEU A 342 -4.99 -16.15 28.92
N ALA A 343 -5.57 -15.81 27.76
CA ALA A 343 -4.85 -15.70 26.48
C ALA A 343 -4.37 -14.27 26.15
N ALA A 344 -4.38 -13.36 27.14
CA ALA A 344 -3.84 -12.01 26.98
C ALA A 344 -2.33 -12.09 26.69
N GLN A 345 -1.94 -11.69 25.48
CA GLN A 345 -0.54 -11.51 25.12
C GLN A 345 0.08 -10.46 26.07
N PRO A 346 1.30 -10.68 26.60
CA PRO A 346 1.98 -9.67 27.38
C PRO A 346 2.15 -8.39 26.55
N ALA A 347 2.05 -7.24 27.20
CA ALA A 347 2.29 -5.97 26.52
C ALA A 347 3.73 -5.94 25.99
N PRO A 348 3.96 -5.46 24.74
CA PRO A 348 5.29 -5.42 24.17
C PRO A 348 6.22 -4.50 24.99
N ASP A 349 7.46 -4.94 25.20
CA ASP A 349 8.47 -4.24 26.02
C ASP A 349 9.00 -2.94 25.40
N PHE A 350 8.37 -2.41 24.34
CA PHE A 350 8.78 -1.20 23.65
C PHE A 350 7.60 -0.28 23.32
N GLU A 351 7.75 1.01 23.58
CA GLU A 351 6.81 2.03 23.14
C GLU A 351 6.94 2.24 21.62
N VAL A 352 5.84 1.97 20.91
CA VAL A 352 5.74 2.18 19.47
C VAL A 352 5.57 3.67 19.19
N ASP A 353 6.63 4.34 18.73
CA ASP A 353 6.53 5.69 18.19
C ASP A 353 5.81 5.67 16.83
N GLN A 354 4.53 6.05 16.84
CA GLN A 354 3.69 6.14 15.64
C GLN A 354 4.09 7.30 14.70
N ARG A 355 5.14 8.07 15.01
CA ARG A 355 5.65 9.17 14.18
C ARG A 355 6.63 8.73 13.09
N ILE A 356 6.98 7.46 12.99
CA ILE A 356 7.75 6.94 11.86
C ILE A 356 6.85 6.93 10.62
N SER A 357 6.91 8.02 9.86
CA SER A 357 6.24 8.18 8.57
C SER A 357 6.83 7.21 7.55
N TRP A 358 5.96 6.42 6.94
CA TRP A 358 6.25 5.48 5.85
C TRP A 358 6.73 6.17 4.57
#